data_AF-A0A4R4WPB1-F1
#
_entry.id   AF-A0A4R4WPB1-F1
#
_cell.length_a   1.000
_cell.length_b   1.000
_cell.length_c   1.000
_cell.angle_alpha   90.00
_cell.angle_beta   90.00
_cell.angle_gamma   90.00
#
_symmetry.space_group_name_H-M   'P 1'
#
loop_
_entity.id
_entity.type
_entity.pdbx_description
1 polymer ?
#
loop_
_entity_poly.entity_id
_entity_poly.type
_entity_poly.pdbx_seq_one_letter_code
_entity_poly.pdbx_strand_id
1 'polypeptide(L)' 'MNAVKTVTMVLFKIGLVLFLALGVVVVLTQAVGLAAGSPGLVSGVVSALGLAMTVAAGATGLLAFVMAYVFGWKPGED' A
#
# COMPACT_ATOMS: atom_id res chain seq x y z
N MET A 1 24.17 12.94 7.36
CA MET A 1 22.83 12.78 6.75
C MET A 1 22.43 11.33 6.98
N ASN A 2 21.53 11.11 7.93
CA ASN A 2 21.56 9.95 8.84
C ASN A 2 21.01 8.68 8.19
N ALA A 3 21.72 7.54 8.35
CA ALA A 3 21.31 6.23 7.84
C ALA A 3 19.83 5.87 8.14
N VAL A 4 19.30 6.35 9.26
CA VAL A 4 17.89 6.22 9.64
C VAL A 4 16.95 6.82 8.59
N LYS A 5 17.22 8.03 8.08
CA LYS A 5 16.40 8.68 7.04
C LYS A 5 16.38 7.84 5.76
N THR A 6 17.53 7.31 5.35
CA THR A 6 17.64 6.45 4.16
C THR A 6 16.85 5.15 4.33
N VAL A 7 16.99 4.48 5.48
CA VAL A 7 16.26 3.24 5.77
C VAL A 7 14.75 3.49 5.80
N THR A 8 14.29 4.56 6.46
CA THR A 8 12.86 4.93 6.50
C THR A 8 12.32 5.20 5.09
N MET A 9 13.08 5.89 4.24
CA MET A 9 12.68 6.15 2.85
C MET A 9 12.57 4.87 2.04
N VAL A 10 13.52 3.93 2.19
CA VAL A 10 13.47 2.62 1.51
C VAL A 10 12.24 1.83 1.95
N LEU A 11 11.98 1.75 3.26
CA LEU A 11 10.80 1.06 3.80
C LEU A 11 9.50 1.72 3.32
N PHE A 12 9.46 3.05 3.25
CA PHE A 12 8.31 3.79 2.72
C PHE A 12 8.06 3.45 1.24
N LYS A 13 9.10 3.46 0.40
CA LYS A 13 8.98 3.10 -1.03
C LYS A 13 8.51 1.65 -1.20
N ILE A 14 9.05 0.70 -0.42
CA ILE A 14 8.61 -0.69 -0.43
C ILE A 14 7.14 -0.81 -0.02
N GLY A 15 6.75 -0.17 1.09
CA GLY A 15 5.38 -0.15 1.57
C GLY A 15 4.39 0.44 0.55
N LEU A 16 4.78 1.55 -0.09
CA LEU A 16 4.02 2.17 -1.19
C LEU A 16 3.77 1.19 -2.33
N VAL A 17 4.82 0.52 -2.82
CA VAL A 17 4.69 -0.43 -3.92
C VAL A 17 3.83 -1.62 -3.51
N LEU A 18 4.00 -2.14 -2.29
CA LEU A 18 3.25 -3.28 -1.79
C LEU A 18 1.75 -3.00 -1.67
N PHE A 19 1.34 -1.92 -1.01
CA PHE A 19 -0.10 -1.64 -0.86
C PHE A 19 -0.75 -1.32 -2.22
N LEU A 20 -0.02 -0.65 -3.12
CA LEU A 20 -0.51 -0.34 -4.46
C LEU A 20 -0.68 -1.61 -5.31
N ALA A 21 0.30 -2.51 -5.27
CA ALA A 21 0.21 -3.81 -5.95
C ALA A 21 -0.96 -4.64 -5.42
N LEU A 22 -1.14 -4.70 -4.09
CA LEU A 22 -2.29 -5.36 -3.46
C LEU A 22 -3.62 -4.74 -3.93
N GLY A 23 -3.70 -3.41 -3.97
CA GLY A 23 -4.87 -2.69 -4.49
C GLY A 23 -5.18 -3.05 -5.94
N VAL A 24 -4.17 -3.05 -6.81
CA VAL A 24 -4.31 -3.42 -8.23
C VAL A 24 -4.83 -4.85 -8.37
N VAL A 25 -4.25 -5.82 -7.67
CA VAL A 25 -4.68 -7.22 -7.72
C VAL A 25 -6.15 -7.36 -7.31
N VAL A 26 -6.57 -6.68 -6.24
CA VAL A 26 -7.96 -6.69 -5.78
C VAL A 26 -8.87 -6.10 -6.87
N VAL A 27 -8.57 -4.92 -7.39
CA VAL A 27 -9.41 -4.24 -8.39
C VAL A 27 -9.52 -5.07 -9.67
N LEU A 28 -8.42 -5.64 -10.17
CA LEU A 28 -8.44 -6.49 -11.36
C LEU A 28 -9.28 -7.75 -11.14
N THR A 29 -9.14 -8.38 -9.98
CA THR A 29 -9.92 -9.57 -9.63
C THR A 29 -11.41 -9.24 -9.49
N GLN A 30 -11.74 -8.10 -8.89
CA GLN A 30 -13.12 -7.62 -8.80
C GLN A 30 -13.70 -7.32 -10.20
N ALA A 31 -12.93 -6.70 -11.10
CA ALA A 31 -13.34 -6.46 -12.47
C ALA A 31 -13.65 -7.77 -13.22
N VAL A 32 -12.80 -8.79 -13.07
CA VAL A 32 -13.05 -10.14 -13.62
C VAL A 32 -14.28 -10.77 -12.99
N GLY A 33 -14.44 -10.68 -11.67
CA GLY A 33 -15.60 -11.19 -10.95
C GLY A 33 -16.91 -10.55 -11.41
N LEU A 34 -16.91 -9.24 -11.66
CA LEU A 34 -18.06 -8.51 -12.22
C LEU A 34 -18.36 -8.95 -13.66
N ALA A 35 -17.35 -9.04 -14.52
CA ALA A 35 -17.52 -9.49 -15.89
C ALA A 35 -18.03 -10.94 -15.99
N ALA A 36 -17.63 -11.79 -15.05
CA ALA A 36 -18.08 -13.17 -14.94
C ALA A 36 -19.43 -13.34 -14.20
N GLY A 37 -20.02 -12.25 -13.66
CA GLY A 37 -21.24 -12.31 -12.85
C GLY A 37 -21.08 -13.10 -11.54
N SER A 38 -19.85 -13.20 -11.01
CA SER A 38 -19.51 -13.97 -9.81
C SER A 38 -19.24 -13.06 -8.60
N PRO A 39 -20.26 -12.75 -7.78
CA PRO A 39 -20.09 -11.94 -6.58
C PRO A 39 -19.15 -12.59 -5.56
N GLY A 40 -19.02 -13.93 -5.58
CA GLY A 40 -18.10 -14.67 -4.71
C GLY A 40 -16.62 -14.40 -5.00
N LEU A 41 -16.25 -14.12 -6.25
CA LEU A 41 -14.88 -13.70 -6.58
C LEU A 41 -14.58 -12.29 -6.04
N VAL A 42 -15.55 -11.39 -6.16
CA VAL A 42 -15.43 -10.00 -5.68
C VAL A 42 -15.31 -9.96 -4.15
N SER A 43 -16.18 -10.65 -3.42
CA SER A 43 -16.14 -10.68 -1.96
C SER A 43 -15.00 -11.53 -1.41
N GLY A 44 -14.67 -12.63 -2.08
CA GLY A 44 -13.59 -13.53 -1.69
C GLY A 44 -12.21 -12.86 -1.74
N VAL A 45 -11.92 -12.10 -2.80
CA VAL A 45 -10.62 -11.41 -2.91
C VAL A 45 -10.47 -10.32 -1.84
N VAL A 46 -11.55 -9.61 -1.50
CA VAL A 46 -11.56 -8.61 -0.42
C VAL A 46 -11.36 -9.29 0.93
N SER A 47 -12.02 -10.43 1.17
CA SER A 47 -11.84 -11.19 2.41
C SER A 47 -10.41 -11.70 2.57
N ALA A 48 -9.76 -12.10 1.48
CA ALA A 48 -8.41 -12.64 1.50
C ALA A 48 -7.34 -11.56 1.66
N LEU A 49 -7.49 -10.42 0.96
CA LEU A 49 -6.44 -9.41 0.85
C LEU A 49 -6.72 -8.12 1.63
N GLY A 50 -7.94 -7.92 2.14
CA GLY A 50 -8.37 -6.68 2.79
C GLY A 50 -7.49 -6.32 3.99
N LEU A 51 -7.25 -7.27 4.89
CA LEU A 51 -6.42 -7.03 6.08
C LEU A 51 -4.98 -6.71 5.70
N ALA A 52 -4.39 -7.47 4.76
CA ALA A 52 -3.03 -7.23 4.28
C ALA A 52 -2.89 -5.84 3.65
N MET A 53 -3.88 -5.41 2.86
CA MET A 53 -3.91 -4.08 2.26
C MET A 53 -4.04 -2.97 3.31
N THR A 54 -4.96 -3.11 4.27
CA THR A 54 -5.15 -2.13 5.34
C THR A 54 -3.89 -1.97 6.19
N VAL A 55 -3.23 -3.08 6.55
CA VAL A 55 -1.99 -3.05 7.33
C VAL A 55 -0.86 -2.41 6.53
N ALA A 56 -0.69 -2.78 5.25
CA ALA A 56 0.34 -2.20 4.39
C ALA A 56 0.13 -0.70 4.18
N ALA A 57 -1.10 -0.27 3.91
CA ALA A 57 -1.45 1.14 3.74
C ALA A 57 -1.24 1.94 5.04
N GLY A 58 -1.69 1.40 6.18
CA GLY A 58 -1.51 2.02 7.49
C GLY A 58 -0.03 2.18 7.87
N ALA A 59 0.75 1.11 7.74
CA ALA A 59 2.19 1.15 8.02
C ALA A 59 2.91 2.15 7.11
N THR A 60 2.55 2.18 5.82
CA THR A 60 3.12 3.14 4.86
C THR A 60 2.74 4.58 5.20
N GLY A 61 1.51 4.84 5.64
CA GLY A 61 1.06 6.15 6.10
C GLY A 61 1.83 6.62 7.34
N LEU A 62 2.11 5.73 8.29
CA LEU A 62 2.95 6.03 9.46
C LEU A 62 4.39 6.36 9.06
N LEU A 63 4.97 5.61 8.11
CA LEU A 63 6.30 5.91 7.58
C LEU A 63 6.32 7.27 6.86
N ALA A 64 5.28 7.60 6.09
CA ALA A 64 5.13 8.91 5.46
C ALA A 64 5.07 10.05 6.49
N PHE A 65 4.32 9.84 7.57
CA PHE A 65 4.22 10.79 8.67
C PHE A 65 5.59 11.02 9.33
N VAL A 66 6.33 9.95 9.65
CA VAL A 66 7.69 10.06 10.19
C VAL A 66 8.61 10.82 9.23
N MET A 67 8.55 10.52 7.94
CA MET A 67 9.33 11.22 6.91
C MET A 67 9.01 12.73 6.87
N ALA A 68 7.73 13.10 6.87
CA ALA A 68 7.30 14.48 6.80
C ALA A 68 7.63 15.27 8.09
N TYR A 69 7.32 14.71 9.26
CA TYR A 69 7.43 15.41 10.54
C TYR A 69 8.84 15.38 11.14
N VAL A 70 9.53 14.24 11.06
CA VAL A 70 10.86 14.09 11.70
C VAL A 70 11.98 14.50 10.75
N PHE A 71 11.86 14.13 9.47
CA PHE A 71 12.91 14.37 8.48
C PHE A 71 12.64 15.56 7.56
N GLY A 72 11.51 16.27 7.75
CA GLY A 72 11.14 17.44 6.96
C GLY A 72 10.95 17.14 5.47
N TRP A 73 10.70 15.88 5.12
CA TRP A 73 10.61 15.43 3.73
C TRP A 73 9.36 15.98 3.04
N LYS A 74 9.52 16.52 1.83
CA LYS A 74 8.40 16.90 0.97
C LYS A 74 8.21 15.89 -0.17
N PRO A 75 6.98 15.64 -0.60
CA PRO A 75 6.71 14.82 -1.78
C PRO A 75 7.47 15.37 -3.01
N GLY A 76 8.28 14.52 -3.65
CA GLY A 76 9.08 14.89 -4.82
C GLY A 76 10.56 15.22 -4.53
N GLU A 77 10.98 15.27 -3.26
CA GLU A 77 12.40 15.22 -2.90
C GLU A 77 12.88 13.76 -2.83
N ASP A 78 13.85 13.39 -3.67
CA ASP A 78 14.59 12.13 -3.60
C ASP A 78 15.97 12.33 -2.95
#